data_AF-A0A2D8EHP2-F1
#
_entry.id   AF-A0A2D8EHP2-F1
#
_cell.length_a   1.000
_cell.length_b   1.000
_cell.length_c   1.000
_cell.angle_alpha   90.00
_cell.angle_beta   90.00
_cell.angle_gamma   90.00
#
_symmetry.space_group_name_H-M   'P 1'
#
loop_
_entity.id
_entity.type
_entity.pdbx_description
1 polymer ?
#
loop_
_entity_poly.entity_id
_entity_poly.type
_entity_poly.pdbx_seq_one_letter_code
_entity_poly.pdbx_strand_id
1 'polypeptide(L)'
;MSQRFSSSDLLACYRRGIFPMGDARNDPNLFLVDPDMRGIIPLGDFHVPKRLLRKVKQDPFRVTIDQAFTRVMELCAESAKGRESTWINSPILNLYSSLHREGHAHSIECWDGDNLVGGLYGVALGGAFFGESMFSRATDASKIALVHLVAHLLEDGFVLLDAQFHNPHLEQFGLIEIPRQDFKKLLKDALTVEAKFYSNSASSSDGRGASFTGSGAAQRITQIS
;
A
#
# COMPACT_ATOMS: atom_id res chain seq x y z
N MET A 1 22.01 -25.90 8.47
CA MET A 1 21.75 -24.45 8.65
C MET A 1 20.35 -24.19 8.11
N SER A 2 19.41 -23.77 8.95
CA SER A 2 18.05 -23.42 8.49
C SER A 2 18.17 -22.26 7.51
N GLN A 3 17.65 -22.41 6.28
CA GLN A 3 17.63 -21.31 5.31
C GLN A 3 16.81 -20.16 5.91
N ARG A 4 17.45 -18.98 6.03
CA ARG A 4 16.81 -17.77 6.55
C ARG A 4 15.89 -17.21 5.46
N PHE A 5 14.62 -17.02 5.77
CA PHE A 5 13.61 -16.42 4.87
C PHE A 5 14.08 -15.03 4.41
N SER A 6 14.15 -14.82 3.10
CA SER A 6 14.73 -13.63 2.44
C SER A 6 13.69 -12.75 1.72
N SER A 7 14.10 -11.56 1.25
CA SER A 7 13.26 -10.70 0.39
C SER A 7 12.83 -11.40 -0.90
N SER A 8 13.72 -12.20 -1.51
CA SER A 8 13.39 -13.00 -2.69
C SER A 8 12.33 -14.07 -2.39
N ASP A 9 12.40 -14.73 -1.23
CA ASP A 9 11.38 -15.71 -0.81
C ASP A 9 10.03 -15.04 -0.58
N LEU A 10 10.05 -13.83 -0.01
CA LEU A 10 8.86 -13.01 0.19
C LEU A 10 8.23 -12.61 -1.17
N LEU A 11 9.01 -12.14 -2.15
CA LEU A 11 8.51 -11.87 -3.49
C LEU A 11 7.94 -13.12 -4.16
N ALA A 12 8.56 -14.29 -3.96
CA ALA A 12 8.02 -15.56 -4.45
C ALA A 12 6.66 -15.90 -3.82
N CYS A 13 6.44 -15.54 -2.55
CA CYS A 13 5.14 -15.64 -1.90
C CYS A 13 4.11 -14.70 -2.58
N TYR A 14 4.45 -13.42 -2.78
CA TYR A 14 3.56 -12.47 -3.45
C TYR A 14 3.17 -12.91 -4.87
N ARG A 15 4.10 -13.47 -5.65
CA ARG A 15 3.80 -14.04 -6.99
C ARG A 15 2.73 -15.14 -6.95
N ARG A 16 2.57 -15.80 -5.80
CA ARG A 16 1.60 -16.88 -5.58
C ARG A 16 0.32 -16.39 -4.89
N GLY A 17 0.22 -15.10 -4.60
CA GLY A 17 -0.87 -14.51 -3.81
C GLY A 17 -0.76 -14.80 -2.32
N ILE A 18 0.43 -15.11 -1.82
CA ILE A 18 0.68 -15.46 -0.42
C ILE A 18 1.44 -14.30 0.24
N PHE A 19 1.07 -13.93 1.45
CA PHE A 19 1.71 -12.84 2.19
C PHE A 19 2.07 -13.28 3.62
N PRO A 20 3.12 -12.69 4.23
CA PRO A 20 3.55 -13.04 5.57
C PRO A 20 2.72 -12.30 6.62
N MET A 21 2.50 -12.94 7.76
CA MET A 21 2.02 -12.30 8.97
C MET A 21 2.83 -12.81 10.16
N GLY A 22 2.87 -12.02 11.24
CA GLY A 22 3.39 -12.42 12.55
C GLY A 22 2.25 -12.51 13.56
N ASP A 23 2.36 -13.39 14.55
CA ASP A 23 1.32 -13.56 15.59
C ASP A 23 1.30 -12.36 16.55
N ALA A 24 2.47 -11.86 16.92
CA ALA A 24 2.62 -10.68 17.76
C ALA A 24 3.93 -9.94 17.45
N ARG A 25 4.01 -8.66 17.85
CA ARG A 25 5.17 -7.80 17.63
C ARG A 25 6.49 -8.38 18.17
N ASN A 26 6.41 -9.15 19.26
CA ASN A 26 7.57 -9.76 19.92
C ASN A 26 7.81 -11.22 19.50
N ASP A 27 6.94 -11.79 18.65
CA ASP A 27 7.12 -13.15 18.14
C ASP A 27 8.14 -13.12 17.00
N PRO A 28 9.24 -13.89 17.04
CA PRO A 28 10.20 -13.95 15.94
C PRO A 28 9.69 -14.75 14.73
N ASN A 29 8.59 -15.46 14.85
CA ASN A 29 8.06 -16.34 13.81
C ASN A 29 7.24 -15.57 12.76
N LEU A 30 7.25 -16.11 11.55
CA LEU A 30 6.44 -15.66 10.42
C LEU A 30 5.60 -16.85 9.96
N PHE A 31 4.34 -16.61 9.65
CA PHE A 31 3.49 -17.56 8.96
C PHE A 31 2.97 -16.97 7.65
N LEU A 32 2.65 -17.86 6.72
CA LEU A 32 2.21 -17.49 5.37
C LEU A 32 0.70 -17.68 5.27
N VAL A 33 0.03 -16.70 4.67
CA VAL A 33 -1.44 -16.67 4.58
C VAL A 33 -1.90 -16.67 3.13
N ASP A 34 -2.91 -17.48 2.83
CA ASP A 34 -3.61 -17.57 1.54
C ASP A 34 -5.11 -17.78 1.84
N PRO A 35 -5.89 -16.70 2.05
CA PRO A 35 -7.28 -16.80 2.50
C PRO A 35 -8.21 -17.29 1.39
N ASP A 36 -9.34 -17.91 1.76
CA ASP A 36 -10.36 -18.38 0.80
C ASP A 36 -11.06 -17.23 0.05
N MET A 37 -11.25 -16.11 0.74
CA MET A 37 -11.75 -14.85 0.17
C MET A 37 -10.63 -13.80 0.25
N ARG A 38 -10.44 -13.06 -0.84
CA ARG A 38 -9.42 -12.02 -0.95
C ARG A 38 -10.07 -10.66 -1.11
N GLY A 39 -9.70 -9.71 -0.26
CA GLY A 39 -10.10 -8.32 -0.38
C GLY A 39 -9.31 -7.63 -1.49
N ILE A 40 -9.99 -7.02 -2.45
CA ILE A 40 -9.38 -6.16 -3.47
C ILE A 40 -10.09 -4.82 -3.53
N ILE A 41 -9.37 -3.79 -3.98
CA ILE A 41 -9.94 -2.50 -4.35
C ILE A 41 -9.84 -2.39 -5.87
N PRO A 42 -10.95 -2.50 -6.62
CA PRO A 42 -10.92 -2.38 -8.08
C PRO A 42 -10.43 -0.98 -8.48
N LEU A 43 -9.31 -0.92 -9.18
CA LEU A 43 -8.72 0.37 -9.57
C LEU A 43 -9.64 1.15 -10.52
N GLY A 44 -10.36 0.47 -11.42
CA GLY A 44 -11.31 1.09 -12.35
C GLY A 44 -12.61 1.61 -11.71
N ASP A 45 -12.99 1.07 -10.55
CA ASP A 45 -14.21 1.47 -9.83
C ASP A 45 -13.88 2.09 -8.45
N PHE A 46 -12.68 2.68 -8.31
CA PHE A 46 -12.24 3.23 -7.04
C PHE A 46 -13.15 4.38 -6.59
N HIS A 47 -13.92 4.15 -5.54
CA HIS A 47 -14.86 5.14 -5.03
C HIS A 47 -14.17 6.10 -4.06
N VAL A 48 -14.39 7.41 -4.21
CA VAL A 48 -13.95 8.39 -3.21
C VAL A 48 -15.16 9.19 -2.72
N PRO A 49 -15.49 9.14 -1.42
CA PRO A 49 -16.57 9.94 -0.89
C PRO A 49 -16.40 11.43 -1.23
N LYS A 50 -17.45 12.10 -1.72
CA LYS A 50 -17.41 13.49 -2.21
C LYS A 50 -16.74 14.46 -1.23
N ARG A 51 -17.00 14.30 0.08
CA ARG A 51 -16.41 15.12 1.14
C ARG A 51 -14.89 14.94 1.22
N LEU A 52 -14.43 13.69 1.11
CA LEU A 52 -13.00 13.37 1.10
C LEU A 52 -12.35 13.90 -0.17
N LEU A 53 -12.97 13.73 -1.34
CA LEU A 53 -12.45 14.25 -2.60
C LEU A 53 -12.24 15.78 -2.56
N ARG A 54 -13.20 16.53 -1.96
CA ARG A 54 -13.03 17.97 -1.74
C ARG A 54 -11.86 18.28 -0.82
N LYS A 55 -11.67 17.50 0.24
CA LYS A 55 -10.55 17.68 1.17
C LYS A 55 -9.21 17.38 0.48
N VAL A 56 -9.12 16.34 -0.33
CA VAL A 56 -7.92 16.01 -1.11
C VAL A 56 -7.51 17.21 -1.98
N LYS A 57 -8.46 17.82 -2.70
CA LYS A 57 -8.22 19.01 -3.54
C LYS A 57 -7.73 20.25 -2.78
N GLN A 58 -7.88 20.30 -1.45
CA GLN A 58 -7.41 21.40 -0.62
C GLN A 58 -5.95 21.26 -0.19
N ASP A 59 -5.30 20.13 -0.52
CA ASP A 59 -3.91 19.85 -0.15
C ASP A 59 -3.61 20.09 1.35
N PRO A 60 -4.40 19.50 2.27
CA PRO A 60 -4.26 19.76 3.71
C PRO A 60 -2.96 19.19 4.29
N PHE A 61 -2.32 18.26 3.57
CA PHE A 61 -1.06 17.65 3.94
C PHE A 61 -0.11 17.70 2.75
N ARG A 62 1.18 17.88 3.01
CA ARG A 62 2.20 17.62 1.99
C ARG A 62 2.31 16.11 1.81
N VAL A 63 2.06 15.60 0.60
CA VAL A 63 2.11 14.16 0.31
C VAL A 63 3.41 13.82 -0.42
N THR A 64 4.13 12.81 0.07
CA THR A 64 5.39 12.34 -0.52
C THR A 64 5.35 10.84 -0.80
N ILE A 65 6.36 10.37 -1.53
CA ILE A 65 6.58 8.96 -1.84
C ILE A 65 7.99 8.57 -1.40
N ASP A 66 8.12 7.46 -0.67
CA ASP A 66 9.39 6.82 -0.32
C ASP A 66 10.43 7.73 0.35
N GLN A 67 9.95 8.76 1.06
CA GLN A 67 10.78 9.66 1.85
C GLN A 67 10.96 9.15 3.28
N ALA A 68 10.03 8.33 3.78
CA ALA A 68 10.07 7.85 5.16
C ALA A 68 9.52 6.41 5.33
N PHE A 69 9.80 5.52 4.37
CA PHE A 69 9.30 4.13 4.34
C PHE A 69 9.41 3.39 5.69
N THR A 70 10.60 3.32 6.28
CA THR A 70 10.81 2.64 7.57
C THR A 70 9.98 3.30 8.68
N ARG A 71 9.86 4.63 8.66
CA ARG A 71 9.05 5.35 9.67
C ARG A 71 7.56 5.05 9.51
N VAL A 72 7.06 4.96 8.28
CA VAL A 72 5.67 4.53 8.01
C VAL A 72 5.44 3.13 8.59
N MET A 73 6.35 2.17 8.34
CA MET A 73 6.25 0.83 8.90
C MET A 73 6.25 0.83 10.43
N GLU A 74 7.14 1.59 11.07
CA GLU A 74 7.19 1.72 12.52
C GLU A 74 5.87 2.25 13.09
N LEU A 75 5.29 3.28 12.47
CA LEU A 75 4.02 3.88 12.87
C LEU A 75 2.83 2.94 12.62
N CYS A 76 2.86 2.14 11.56
CA CYS A 76 1.88 1.06 11.34
C CYS A 76 1.99 -0.06 12.38
N ALA A 77 3.18 -0.26 12.96
CA ALA A 77 3.45 -1.24 14.00
C ALA A 77 3.12 -0.73 15.41
N GLU A 78 2.84 0.56 15.61
CA GLU A 78 2.45 1.07 16.92
C GLU A 78 1.05 0.59 17.32
N SER A 79 0.89 0.26 18.60
CA SER A 79 -0.43 -0.03 19.16
C SER A 79 -1.28 1.25 19.16
N ALA A 80 -2.54 1.12 18.79
CA ALA A 80 -3.52 2.20 18.84
C ALA A 80 -4.75 1.76 19.63
N LYS A 81 -5.61 2.70 20.04
CA LYS A 81 -6.89 2.35 20.69
C LYS A 81 -7.68 1.41 19.75
N GLY A 82 -7.93 0.18 20.20
CA GLY A 82 -8.62 -0.87 19.42
C GLY A 82 -7.70 -1.77 18.59
N ARG A 83 -6.37 -1.53 18.59
CA ARG A 83 -5.35 -2.40 17.99
C ARG A 83 -4.19 -2.54 18.98
N GLU A 84 -4.40 -3.37 19.99
CA GLU A 84 -3.46 -3.52 21.11
C GLU A 84 -2.22 -4.34 20.71
N SER A 85 -2.35 -5.26 19.74
CA SER A 85 -1.25 -6.02 19.14
C SER A 85 -1.07 -5.71 17.65
N THR A 86 0.19 -5.67 17.22
CA THR A 86 0.55 -5.54 15.81
C THR A 86 1.33 -6.77 15.37
N TRP A 87 1.09 -7.22 14.14
CA TRP A 87 1.80 -8.34 13.52
C TRP A 87 3.20 -7.95 13.01
N ILE A 88 3.47 -6.65 12.84
CA ILE A 88 4.75 -6.14 12.34
C ILE A 88 5.83 -6.27 13.43
N ASN A 89 6.66 -7.30 13.31
CA ASN A 89 7.81 -7.58 14.17
C ASN A 89 9.13 -7.16 13.49
N SER A 90 10.26 -7.27 14.20
CA SER A 90 11.58 -6.92 13.63
C SER A 90 11.95 -7.71 12.36
N PRO A 91 11.67 -9.04 12.25
CA PRO A 91 11.82 -9.77 10.99
C PRO A 91 11.07 -9.15 9.81
N ILE A 92 9.80 -8.80 9.99
CA ILE A 92 8.97 -8.15 8.94
C ILE A 92 9.58 -6.81 8.57
N LEU A 93 9.91 -5.96 9.54
CA LEU A 93 10.51 -4.65 9.26
C LEU A 93 11.78 -4.78 8.39
N ASN A 94 12.64 -5.77 8.69
CA ASN A 94 13.85 -6.02 7.91
C ASN A 94 13.58 -6.53 6.49
N LEU A 95 12.59 -7.42 6.31
CA LEU A 95 12.21 -7.96 5.00
C LEU A 95 11.70 -6.85 4.09
N TYR A 96 10.75 -6.05 4.55
CA TYR A 96 10.16 -4.98 3.74
C TYR A 96 11.12 -3.80 3.56
N SER A 97 11.98 -3.50 4.53
CA SER A 97 13.06 -2.51 4.32
C SER A 97 14.07 -2.98 3.27
N SER A 98 14.27 -4.30 3.13
CA SER A 98 15.09 -4.85 2.05
C SER A 98 14.36 -4.77 0.71
N LEU A 99 13.07 -5.12 0.66
CA LEU A 99 12.25 -4.91 -0.55
C LEU A 99 12.20 -3.44 -0.99
N HIS A 100 12.12 -2.50 -0.05
CA HIS A 100 12.13 -1.08 -0.37
C HIS A 100 13.47 -0.65 -1.00
N ARG A 101 14.60 -1.11 -0.46
CA ARG A 101 15.93 -0.86 -1.06
C ARG A 101 16.09 -1.51 -2.44
N GLU A 102 15.44 -2.65 -2.66
CA GLU A 102 15.40 -3.36 -3.94
C GLU A 102 14.41 -2.72 -4.94
N GLY A 103 13.64 -1.70 -4.54
CA GLY A 103 12.68 -1.01 -5.40
C GLY A 103 11.33 -1.74 -5.56
N HIS A 104 11.01 -2.66 -4.65
CA HIS A 104 9.78 -3.45 -4.66
C HIS A 104 8.76 -3.03 -3.61
N ALA A 105 9.16 -2.32 -2.55
CA ALA A 105 8.23 -1.84 -1.54
C ALA A 105 8.21 -0.31 -1.50
N HIS A 106 7.01 0.24 -1.43
CA HIS A 106 6.79 1.67 -1.53
C HIS A 106 5.85 2.17 -0.44
N SER A 107 5.95 3.45 -0.14
CA SER A 107 5.19 4.15 0.88
C SER A 107 4.67 5.49 0.35
N ILE A 108 3.49 5.86 0.83
CA ILE A 108 2.92 7.19 0.66
C ILE A 108 2.83 7.83 2.03
N GLU A 109 3.36 9.05 2.16
CA GLU A 109 3.43 9.76 3.43
C GLU A 109 2.63 11.07 3.39
N CYS A 110 1.88 11.36 4.46
CA CYS A 110 1.17 12.61 4.66
C CYS A 110 1.82 13.41 5.80
N TRP A 111 2.30 14.61 5.49
CA TRP A 111 3.00 15.49 6.41
C TRP A 111 2.17 16.73 6.75
N ASP A 112 2.08 17.05 8.04
CA ASP A 112 1.61 18.34 8.56
C ASP A 112 2.82 19.13 9.10
N GLY A 113 3.32 20.04 8.27
CA GLY A 113 4.66 20.61 8.43
C GLY A 113 5.73 19.52 8.34
N ASP A 114 6.46 19.33 9.44
CA ASP A 114 7.49 18.29 9.59
C ASP A 114 6.96 17.01 10.27
N ASN A 115 5.70 17.01 10.70
CA ASN A 115 5.11 15.87 11.40
C ASN A 115 4.52 14.87 10.41
N LEU A 116 4.97 13.62 10.47
CA LEU A 116 4.36 12.51 9.74
C LEU A 116 3.04 12.09 10.42
N VAL A 117 1.91 12.48 9.82
CA VAL A 117 0.57 12.37 10.41
C VAL A 117 -0.30 11.29 9.78
N GLY A 118 0.15 10.65 8.71
CA GLY A 118 -0.51 9.49 8.13
C GLY A 118 0.31 8.90 7.00
N GLY A 119 -0.05 7.70 6.58
CA GLY A 119 0.62 7.05 5.48
C GLY A 119 0.24 5.59 5.36
N LEU A 120 0.75 4.97 4.31
CA LEU A 120 0.61 3.55 4.03
C LEU A 120 1.86 3.03 3.34
N TYR A 121 2.04 1.72 3.35
CA TYR A 121 3.07 1.06 2.56
C TYR A 121 2.53 -0.21 1.89
N GLY A 122 3.22 -0.65 0.86
CA GLY A 122 2.88 -1.86 0.13
C GLY A 122 4.02 -2.37 -0.75
N VAL A 123 3.76 -3.46 -1.46
CA VAL A 123 4.71 -4.10 -2.37
C VAL A 123 4.19 -3.99 -3.80
N ALA A 124 5.04 -3.55 -4.72
CA ALA A 124 4.78 -3.51 -6.16
C ALA A 124 5.45 -4.69 -6.86
N LEU A 125 4.69 -5.40 -7.69
CA LEU A 125 5.20 -6.52 -8.48
C LEU A 125 4.39 -6.71 -9.77
N GLY A 126 5.05 -6.47 -10.92
CA GLY A 126 4.33 -6.32 -12.19
C GLY A 126 3.31 -5.18 -12.08
N GLY A 127 2.11 -5.36 -12.63
CA GLY A 127 0.97 -4.47 -12.46
C GLY A 127 0.14 -4.67 -11.19
N ALA A 128 0.65 -5.41 -10.20
CA ALA A 128 -0.03 -5.60 -8.91
C ALA A 128 0.64 -4.77 -7.80
N PHE A 129 -0.19 -4.14 -6.97
CA PHE A 129 0.21 -3.49 -5.74
C PHE A 129 -0.49 -4.16 -4.55
N PHE A 130 0.30 -4.63 -3.59
CA PHE A 130 -0.17 -5.27 -2.36
C PHE A 130 -0.13 -4.25 -1.22
N GLY A 131 -1.27 -3.70 -0.83
CA GLY A 131 -1.34 -2.71 0.24
C GLY A 131 -1.22 -3.36 1.61
N GLU A 132 -0.16 -3.12 2.37
CA GLU A 132 0.16 -3.93 3.55
C GLU A 132 -0.45 -3.36 4.84
N SER A 133 -0.20 -2.08 5.10
CA SER A 133 -0.78 -1.41 6.25
C SER A 133 -0.80 0.09 6.08
N MET A 134 -1.59 0.73 6.91
CA MET A 134 -1.71 2.18 6.98
C MET A 134 -1.85 2.63 8.42
N PHE A 135 -1.49 3.88 8.69
CA PHE A 135 -1.68 4.54 9.98
C PHE A 135 -2.21 5.95 9.77
N SER A 136 -2.90 6.48 10.79
CA SER A 136 -3.42 7.85 10.77
C SER A 136 -3.32 8.44 12.17
N ARG A 137 -2.72 9.64 12.26
CA ARG A 137 -2.60 10.47 13.46
C ARG A 137 -3.32 11.82 13.31
N ALA A 138 -3.68 12.20 12.08
CA ALA A 138 -4.60 13.30 11.79
C ALA A 138 -5.86 12.81 11.06
N THR A 139 -6.93 13.61 11.11
CA THR A 139 -8.21 13.28 10.47
C THR A 139 -8.05 13.15 8.96
N ASP A 140 -8.48 12.02 8.41
CA ASP A 140 -8.43 11.65 7.00
C ASP A 140 -7.02 11.47 6.40
N ALA A 141 -5.94 11.51 7.19
CA ALA A 141 -4.58 11.42 6.66
C ALA A 141 -4.30 10.10 5.92
N SER A 142 -4.66 8.93 6.50
CA SER A 142 -4.51 7.63 5.82
C SER A 142 -5.39 7.50 4.57
N LYS A 143 -6.59 8.09 4.60
CA LYS A 143 -7.52 8.10 3.47
C LYS A 143 -6.97 8.93 2.31
N ILE A 144 -6.38 10.08 2.62
CA ILE A 144 -5.69 10.92 1.62
C ILE A 144 -4.50 10.14 1.06
N ALA A 145 -3.70 9.47 1.90
CA ALA A 145 -2.61 8.62 1.43
C ALA A 145 -3.11 7.53 0.45
N LEU A 146 -4.24 6.88 0.74
CA LEU A 146 -4.87 5.89 -0.16
C LEU A 146 -5.32 6.49 -1.48
N VAL A 147 -5.94 7.67 -1.47
CA VAL A 147 -6.34 8.39 -2.68
C VAL A 147 -5.11 8.70 -3.54
N HIS A 148 -4.03 9.21 -2.94
CA HIS A 148 -2.79 9.48 -3.68
C HIS A 148 -2.14 8.18 -4.19
N LEU A 149 -2.14 7.09 -3.41
CA LEU A 149 -1.67 5.78 -3.88
C LEU A 149 -2.41 5.37 -5.14
N VAL A 150 -3.75 5.35 -5.12
CA VAL A 150 -4.55 4.90 -6.27
C VAL A 150 -4.32 5.79 -7.49
N ALA A 151 -4.18 7.10 -7.31
CA ALA A 151 -3.80 7.99 -8.41
C ALA A 151 -2.46 7.60 -9.05
N HIS A 152 -1.44 7.25 -8.25
CA HIS A 152 -0.16 6.73 -8.75
C HIS A 152 -0.30 5.40 -9.47
N LEU A 153 -1.01 4.45 -8.86
CA LEU A 153 -1.25 3.14 -9.48
C LEU A 153 -1.90 3.27 -10.86
N LEU A 154 -2.90 4.15 -10.98
CA LEU A 154 -3.59 4.42 -12.26
C LEU A 154 -2.70 5.14 -13.29
N GLU A 155 -1.78 5.99 -12.86
CA GLU A 155 -0.86 6.68 -13.75
C GLU A 155 0.24 5.72 -14.26
N ASP A 156 0.77 4.90 -13.36
CA ASP A 156 1.90 4.00 -13.63
C ASP A 156 1.50 2.65 -14.23
N GLY A 157 0.23 2.49 -14.60
CA GLY A 157 -0.28 1.33 -15.33
C GLY A 157 -0.53 0.08 -14.48
N PHE A 158 -0.68 0.21 -13.17
CA PHE A 158 -1.12 -0.89 -12.32
C PHE A 158 -2.58 -1.25 -12.59
N VAL A 159 -2.90 -2.54 -12.44
CA VAL A 159 -4.21 -3.11 -12.76
C VAL A 159 -4.84 -3.87 -11.59
N LEU A 160 -4.08 -4.11 -10.51
CA LEU A 160 -4.56 -4.83 -9.33
C LEU A 160 -4.08 -4.14 -8.04
N LEU A 161 -5.02 -3.78 -7.17
CA LEU A 161 -4.75 -3.36 -5.80
C LEU A 161 -5.32 -4.38 -4.81
N ASP A 162 -4.43 -5.13 -4.18
CA ASP A 162 -4.74 -6.13 -3.16
C ASP A 162 -4.79 -5.48 -1.77
N ALA A 163 -5.87 -5.75 -1.03
CA ALA A 163 -6.10 -5.30 0.35
C ALA A 163 -6.12 -6.48 1.34
N GLN A 164 -5.73 -7.67 0.88
CA GLN A 164 -5.67 -8.97 1.57
C GLN A 164 -6.99 -9.43 2.18
N PHE A 165 -7.46 -8.75 3.21
CA PHE A 165 -8.68 -9.08 3.94
C PHE A 165 -9.75 -8.02 3.75
N HIS A 166 -10.99 -8.41 4.02
CA HIS A 166 -12.06 -7.45 4.20
C HIS A 166 -11.76 -6.45 5.31
N ASN A 167 -12.07 -5.18 5.04
CA ASN A 167 -11.96 -4.11 6.02
C ASN A 167 -13.14 -3.13 5.83
N PRO A 168 -14.06 -3.00 6.80
CA PRO A 168 -15.17 -2.06 6.71
C PRO A 168 -14.74 -0.61 6.47
N HIS A 169 -13.54 -0.22 6.90
CA HIS A 169 -12.98 1.09 6.58
C HIS A 169 -12.75 1.28 5.08
N LEU A 170 -12.38 0.22 4.36
CA LEU A 170 -12.04 0.25 2.94
C LEU A 170 -13.26 0.02 2.03
N GLU A 171 -14.39 -0.46 2.55
CA GLU A 171 -15.65 -0.59 1.79
C GLU A 171 -16.09 0.76 1.19
N GLN A 172 -15.89 1.86 1.92
CA GLN A 172 -16.19 3.21 1.43
C GLN A 172 -15.36 3.61 0.20
N PHE A 173 -14.34 2.82 -0.15
CA PHE A 173 -13.49 3.00 -1.32
C PHE A 173 -13.77 1.99 -2.45
N GLY A 174 -14.80 1.16 -2.29
CA GLY A 174 -15.15 0.12 -3.26
C GLY A 174 -14.43 -1.21 -3.02
N LEU A 175 -13.89 -1.45 -1.80
CA LEU A 175 -13.36 -2.78 -1.47
C LEU A 175 -14.43 -3.85 -1.65
N ILE A 176 -14.08 -4.92 -2.34
CA ILE A 176 -14.88 -6.13 -2.50
C ILE A 176 -14.07 -7.36 -2.10
N GLU A 177 -14.76 -8.43 -1.73
CA GLU A 177 -14.13 -9.74 -1.56
C GLU A 177 -14.42 -10.63 -2.78
N ILE A 178 -13.39 -11.31 -3.26
CA ILE A 178 -13.50 -12.30 -4.34
C ILE A 178 -12.93 -13.65 -3.92
N PRO A 179 -13.40 -14.77 -4.49
CA PRO A 179 -12.80 -16.07 -4.24
C PRO A 179 -11.31 -16.08 -4.60
N ARG A 180 -10.50 -16.78 -3.80
CA ARG A 180 -9.05 -16.94 -4.00
C ARG A 180 -8.66 -17.33 -5.43
N GLN A 181 -9.46 -18.19 -6.06
CA GLN A 181 -9.20 -18.64 -7.43
C GLN A 181 -9.32 -17.50 -8.44
N ASP A 182 -10.28 -16.60 -8.25
CA ASP A 182 -10.47 -15.44 -9.13
C ASP A 182 -9.40 -14.39 -8.88
N PHE A 183 -9.02 -14.16 -7.62
CA PHE A 183 -7.86 -13.33 -7.30
C PHE A 183 -6.58 -13.85 -7.97
N LYS A 184 -6.32 -15.16 -7.93
CA LYS A 184 -5.13 -15.74 -8.56
C LYS A 184 -5.11 -15.58 -10.08
N LYS A 185 -6.28 -15.54 -10.74
CA LYS A 185 -6.38 -15.20 -12.17
C LYS A 185 -5.98 -13.74 -12.40
N LEU A 186 -6.59 -12.80 -11.67
CA LEU A 186 -6.26 -11.38 -11.75
C LEU A 186 -4.78 -11.11 -11.46
N LEU A 187 -4.22 -11.76 -10.44
CA LEU A 187 -2.81 -11.65 -10.09
C LEU A 187 -1.91 -12.18 -11.21
N LYS A 188 -2.22 -13.34 -11.78
CA LYS A 188 -1.44 -13.91 -12.89
C LYS A 188 -1.38 -12.92 -14.06
N ASP A 189 -2.52 -12.32 -14.41
CA ASP A 189 -2.60 -11.33 -15.49
C ASP A 189 -1.83 -10.05 -15.13
N ALA A 190 -2.01 -9.53 -13.91
CA ALA A 190 -1.29 -8.36 -13.42
C ALA A 190 0.24 -8.55 -13.43
N LEU A 191 0.75 -9.74 -13.12
CA LEU A 191 2.18 -10.04 -13.15
C LEU A 191 2.80 -9.99 -14.56
N THR A 192 1.99 -10.01 -15.62
CA THR A 192 2.46 -9.83 -17.01
C THR A 192 2.56 -8.37 -17.44
N VAL A 193 2.01 -7.44 -16.65
CA VAL A 193 2.01 -6.00 -16.93
C VAL A 193 3.33 -5.37 -16.45
N GLU A 194 3.99 -4.62 -17.32
CA GLU A 194 5.21 -3.87 -16.99
C GLU A 194 4.90 -2.49 -16.39
N ALA A 195 4.21 -2.46 -15.24
CA ALA A 195 3.99 -1.23 -14.48
C ALA A 195 5.28 -0.82 -13.76
N LYS A 196 5.50 0.50 -13.59
CA LYS A 196 6.65 1.04 -12.85
C LYS A 196 6.17 2.16 -11.94
N PHE A 197 6.29 1.97 -10.62
CA PHE A 197 5.83 2.90 -9.58
C PHE A 197 6.45 4.32 -9.62
N TYR A 198 7.35 4.58 -10.57
CA TYR A 198 8.04 5.86 -10.78
C TYR A 198 8.05 6.28 -12.24
N SER A 199 7.12 5.79 -13.07
CA SER A 199 7.21 5.96 -14.52
C SER A 199 7.11 7.44 -14.94
N ASN A 200 6.29 8.21 -14.22
CA ASN A 200 5.96 9.61 -14.54
C ASN A 200 6.15 10.60 -13.39
N SER A 201 6.70 10.21 -12.24
CA SER A 201 7.08 11.17 -11.19
C SER A 201 8.23 12.01 -11.71
N ALA A 202 7.97 13.32 -11.93
CA ALA A 202 8.92 14.29 -12.46
C ALA A 202 10.34 14.06 -11.91
N SER A 203 11.24 13.71 -12.83
CA SER A 203 12.69 13.58 -12.69
C SER A 203 13.28 14.30 -11.47
N SER A 204 13.38 13.59 -10.35
CA SER A 204 14.48 13.75 -9.39
C SER A 204 15.51 12.68 -9.73
N SER A 205 16.80 13.00 -9.60
CA SER A 205 17.91 12.09 -9.93
C SER A 205 17.87 10.75 -9.17
N ASP A 206 17.04 10.65 -8.14
CA ASP A 206 16.98 9.53 -7.20
C ASP A 206 15.66 8.74 -7.31
N GLY A 207 14.75 9.11 -8.23
CA GLY A 207 13.44 8.48 -8.42
C GLY A 207 12.44 8.68 -7.28
N ARG A 208 12.87 9.24 -6.14
CA ARG A 208 12.03 9.54 -4.96
C ARG A 208 11.53 10.98 -5.05
N GLY A 209 10.24 11.20 -4.88
CA GLY A 209 9.62 12.45 -5.32
C GLY A 209 8.42 12.92 -4.52
N ALA A 210 8.06 14.18 -4.76
CA ALA A 210 6.76 14.71 -4.36
C ALA A 210 5.65 13.91 -5.08
N SER A 211 4.57 13.63 -4.36
CA SER A 211 3.38 13.02 -4.94
C SER A 211 2.67 14.01 -5.88
N PHE A 212 1.64 13.55 -6.59
CA PHE A 212 0.67 14.46 -7.21
C PHE A 212 0.23 15.54 -6.22
N THR A 213 -0.09 16.73 -6.73
CA THR A 213 -0.97 17.63 -5.97
C THR A 213 -2.31 16.93 -5.74
N GLY A 214 -3.01 17.26 -4.68
CA GLY A 214 -4.32 16.70 -4.36
C GLY A 214 -5.33 16.98 -5.46
N SER A 215 -5.23 18.13 -6.14
CA SER A 215 -6.02 18.39 -7.35
C SER A 215 -5.68 17.44 -8.50
N GLY A 216 -4.39 17.14 -8.73
CA GLY A 216 -3.95 16.16 -9.73
C GLY A 216 -4.40 14.73 -9.40
N ALA A 217 -4.24 14.30 -8.16
CA ALA A 217 -4.70 12.99 -7.70
C ALA A 217 -6.23 12.84 -7.85
N ALA A 218 -6.98 13.86 -7.43
CA ALA A 218 -8.42 13.89 -7.58
C ALA A 218 -8.85 13.86 -9.06
N GLN A 219 -8.16 14.59 -9.93
CA GLN A 219 -8.44 14.58 -11.37
C GLN A 219 -8.23 13.18 -11.95
N ARG A 220 -7.10 12.53 -11.63
CA ARG A 220 -6.78 11.18 -12.14
C ARG A 220 -7.85 10.16 -11.75
N ILE A 221 -8.31 10.19 -10.50
CA ILE A 221 -9.38 9.32 -10.02
C ILE A 221 -10.72 9.62 -10.70
N THR A 222 -11.04 10.89 -10.97
CA THR A 222 -12.31 11.20 -11.64
C THR A 222 -12.33 10.88 -13.13
N GLN A 223 -11.19 10.57 -13.75
CA GLN A 223 -11.12 10.22 -15.18
C GLN A 223 -11.49 8.75 -15.46
N ILE A 224 -11.49 7.90 -14.44
CA ILE A 224 -11.89 6.49 -14.56
C ILE A 224 -13.38 6.26 -14.26
N SER A 225 -14.05 7.23 -13.61
CA SER A 225 -15.47 7.17 -13.22
C SER A 225 -16.43 7.68 -14.29
#